data_AF-A0A1F6T4P8-F1
#
_entry.id   AF-A0A1F6T4P8-F1
#
_cell.length_a   1.000
_cell.length_b   1.000
_cell.length_c   1.000
_cell.angle_alpha   90.00
_cell.angle_beta   90.00
_cell.angle_gamma   90.00
#
_symmetry.space_group_name_H-M   'P 1'
#
loop_
_entity.id
_entity.type
_entity.pdbx_description
1 polymer ?
#
loop_
_entity_poly.entity_id
_entity_poly.type
_entity_poly.pdbx_seq_one_letter_code
_entity_poly.pdbx_strand_id
1 'polypeptide(L)' 'MLSSDKKRRLAEAVRAACLEAASKAYEQASISGLCGEGAWEAARGAIQALDLGRLLKEQAKEDGQD' A
#
# COMPACT_ATOMS: atom_id res chain seq x y z
N MET A 1 -22.83 -15.14 -1.43
CA MET A 1 -21.53 -15.31 -0.73
C MET A 1 -20.40 -14.45 -1.32
N LEU A 2 -20.42 -14.15 -2.64
CA LEU A 2 -19.39 -13.39 -3.39
C LEU A 2 -18.99 -11.98 -2.87
N SER A 3 -19.83 -11.32 -2.05
CA SER A 3 -19.53 -9.97 -1.54
C SER A 3 -18.45 -9.95 -0.46
N SER A 4 -18.29 -11.04 0.31
CA SER A 4 -17.28 -11.12 1.36
C SER A 4 -15.87 -11.36 0.78
N ASP A 5 -15.77 -12.18 -0.27
CA ASP A 5 -14.50 -12.44 -0.95
C ASP A 5 -13.97 -11.22 -1.69
N LYS A 6 -14.83 -10.43 -2.34
CA LYS A 6 -14.46 -9.14 -2.94
C LYS A 6 -13.88 -8.18 -1.90
N LYS A 7 -14.55 -8.06 -0.74
CA LYS A 7 -14.05 -7.23 0.38
C LYS A 7 -12.72 -7.75 0.93
N ARG A 8 -12.56 -9.06 1.03
CA ARG A 8 -11.31 -9.69 1.49
C ARG A 8 -10.16 -9.45 0.51
N ARG A 9 -10.38 -9.60 -0.80
CA ARG A 9 -9.38 -9.29 -1.83
C ARG A 9 -8.94 -7.83 -1.78
N LEU A 10 -9.91 -6.92 -1.70
CA LEU A 10 -9.61 -5.49 -1.55
C LEU A 10 -8.80 -5.20 -0.28
N ALA A 11 -9.15 -5.82 0.85
CA ALA A 11 -8.41 -5.63 2.10
C ALA A 11 -6.97 -6.15 2.00
N GLU A 12 -6.75 -7.30 1.36
CA GLU A 12 -5.41 -7.83 1.10
C GLU A 12 -4.61 -6.93 0.14
N ALA A 13 -5.24 -6.40 -0.91
CA ALA A 13 -4.60 -5.47 -1.84
C ALA A 13 -4.18 -4.17 -1.14
N VAL A 14 -5.05 -3.59 -0.30
CA VAL A 14 -4.70 -2.44 0.54
C VAL A 14 -3.54 -2.78 1.48
N ARG A 15 -3.57 -3.94 2.12
CA ARG A 15 -2.50 -4.39 3.02
C ARG A 15 -1.17 -4.52 2.27
N ALA A 16 -1.16 -5.13 1.09
CA ALA A 16 0.01 -5.27 0.25
C ALA A 16 0.57 -3.88 -0.15
N ALA A 17 -0.28 -2.98 -0.64
CA ALA A 17 0.13 -1.63 -1.02
C ALA A 17 0.75 -0.84 0.14
N CYS A 18 0.18 -0.95 1.35
CA CYS A 18 0.77 -0.35 2.56
C CYS A 18 2.16 -0.89 2.86
N LEU A 19 2.33 -2.22 2.82
CA LEU A 19 3.63 -2.85 3.09
C LEU A 19 4.67 -2.48 2.04
N GLU A 20 4.30 -2.50 0.76
CA GLU A 20 5.21 -2.12 -0.34
C GLU A 20 5.64 -0.65 -0.25
N ALA A 21 4.68 0.26 -0.03
CA ALA A 21 4.98 1.68 0.11
C ALA A 21 5.91 1.96 1.30
N ALA A 22 5.64 1.33 2.44
CA ALA A 22 6.45 1.46 3.64
C ALA A 22 7.87 0.94 3.44
N SER A 23 8.02 -0.30 2.97
CA SER A 23 9.32 -0.93 2.75
C SER A 23 10.16 -0.14 1.76
N LYS A 24 9.58 0.25 0.61
CA LYS A 24 10.28 1.04 -0.40
C LYS A 24 10.76 2.37 0.16
N ALA A 25 9.91 3.10 0.87
CA ALA A 25 10.29 4.39 1.43
C ALA A 25 11.35 4.26 2.54
N TYR A 26 11.24 3.24 3.40
CA TYR A 26 12.25 2.96 4.42
C TYR A 26 13.61 2.65 3.80
N GLU A 27 13.65 1.76 2.80
CA GLU A 27 14.88 1.39 2.09
C GLU A 27 15.51 2.60 1.40
N GLN A 28 14.72 3.39 0.68
CA GLN A 28 15.22 4.60 0.01
C GLN A 28 15.76 5.63 1.01
N ALA A 29 15.05 5.85 2.12
CA ALA A 29 15.51 6.73 3.18
C ALA A 29 16.81 6.24 3.83
N SER A 30 16.91 4.94 4.08
CA SER A 30 18.12 4.30 4.63
C SER A 30 19.31 4.45 3.68
N ILE A 31 19.10 4.20 2.38
CA ILE A 31 20.12 4.40 1.33
C ILE A 31 20.55 5.87 1.24
N SER A 32 19.62 6.80 1.51
CA SER A 32 19.88 8.24 1.54
C SER A 32 20.59 8.71 2.82
N GLY A 33 20.93 7.79 3.73
CA GLY A 33 21.70 8.09 4.95
C GLY A 33 20.86 8.53 6.15
N LEU A 34 19.53 8.39 6.10
CA LEU A 34 18.69 8.64 7.28
C LEU A 34 18.92 7.58 8.36
N CYS A 35 18.84 8.01 9.62
CA CYS A 35 18.79 7.09 10.74
C CYS A 35 17.49 6.27 10.72
N GLY A 36 17.42 5.21 11.55
CA GLY A 36 16.24 4.33 11.58
C GLY A 36 14.92 5.06 11.88
N GLU A 37 14.94 6.09 12.73
CA GLU A 37 13.76 6.93 13.01
C GLU A 37 13.35 7.75 11.78
N GLY A 38 14.31 8.40 11.11
CA GLY A 38 14.03 9.14 9.88
C GLY A 38 13.52 8.26 8.74
N ALA A 39 14.06 7.04 8.61
CA ALA A 39 13.57 6.07 7.65
C ALA A 39 12.16 5.56 8.00
N TRP A 40 11.85 5.42 9.29
CA TRP A 40 10.50 5.08 9.76
C TRP A 40 9.49 6.19 9.48
N GLU A 41 9.85 7.46 9.70
CA GLU A 41 8.99 8.60 9.37
C GLU A 41 8.68 8.68 7.87
N ALA A 42 9.68 8.42 7.03
CA ALA A 42 9.49 8.31 5.58
C ALA A 42 8.53 7.18 5.20
N ALA A 43 8.67 6.00 5.81
CA ALA A 43 7.77 4.87 5.61
C ALA A 43 6.32 5.21 6.00
N ARG A 44 6.13 5.82 7.18
CA ARG A 44 4.82 6.27 7.65
C ARG A 44 4.20 7.29 6.70
N GLY A 45 4.98 8.26 6.24
CA GLY A 45 4.54 9.26 5.26
C GLY A 45 4.11 8.63 3.94
N ALA A 46 4.84 7.61 3.46
CA ALA A 46 4.48 6.90 2.24
C ALA A 46 3.14 6.14 2.36
N ILE A 47 2.87 5.50 3.51
CA ILE A 47 1.56 4.89 3.78
C ILE A 47 0.46 5.96 3.76
N GLN A 48 0.69 7.11 4.42
CA GLN A 48 -0.28 8.21 4.48
C GLN A 48 -0.56 8.83 3.10
N ALA A 49 0.41 8.79 2.19
CA ALA A 49 0.30 9.33 0.83
C ALA A 49 -0.29 8.33 -0.19
N LEU A 50 -0.66 7.10 0.23
CA LEU A 50 -1.25 6.13 -0.68
C LEU A 50 -2.55 6.65 -1.29
N ASP A 51 -2.64 6.60 -2.61
CA ASP A 51 -3.86 6.93 -3.35
C ASP A 51 -4.85 5.75 -3.31
N LEU A 52 -5.67 5.72 -2.27
CA LEU A 52 -6.73 4.71 -2.12
C LEU A 52 -7.76 4.79 -3.25
N GLY A 53 -7.99 5.97 -3.84
CA GLY A 53 -8.93 6.13 -4.94
C GLY A 53 -8.46 5.42 -6.20
N ARG A 54 -7.15 5.48 -6.48
CA ARG A 54 -6.52 4.69 -7.54
C ARG A 54 -6.60 3.19 -7.26
N LEU A 55 -6.27 2.76 -6.03
CA LEU A 55 -6.28 1.36 -5.64
C LEU A 55 -7.68 0.74 -5.76
N LEU A 56 -8.71 1.47 -5.33
CA LEU A 56 -10.11 1.04 -5.50
C LEU A 56 -10.51 0.88 -6.97
N LYS A 57 -10.04 1.77 -7.86
CA LYS A 57 -10.29 1.67 -9.30
C LYS A 57 -9.56 0.48 -9.92
N GLU A 58 -8.34 0.18 -9.47
CA GLU A 58 -7.57 -0.98 -9.91
C GLU A 58 -8.26 -2.28 -9.46
N GLN A 59 -8.67 -2.39 -8.20
CA GLN A 59 -9.40 -3.55 -7.70
C GLN A 59 -10.75 -3.75 -8.40
N ALA A 60 -11.47 -2.65 -8.69
CA ALA A 60 -12.74 -2.72 -9.42
C ALA A 60 -12.58 -3.21 -10.87
N LYS A 61 -11.41 -2.99 -11.50
CA LYS A 61 -11.10 -3.54 -12.83
C LYS A 61 -10.79 -5.03 -12.75
N GLU A 62 -10.00 -5.44 -11.77
CA GLU A 62 -9.66 -6.85 -11.53
C GLU A 62 -10.91 -7.68 -11.20
N ASP A 63 -11.82 -7.14 -10.40
CA ASP A 63 -13.09 -7.79 -10.04
C ASP A 63 -14.14 -7.79 -11.18
N GLY A 64 -13.89 -7.07 -12.28
CA GLY A 64 -14.77 -6.94 -13.45
C GLY A 64 -14.24 -7.63 -14.70
N GLN A 65 -13.11 -8.34 -14.61
CA GLN A 65 -12.53 -9.17 -15.67
C GLN A 65 -12.91 -10.66 -15.56
N ASP A 66 -13.86 -11.00 -14.67
CA ASP A 66 -14.49 -12.32 -14.54
C ASP A 66 -15.74 -12.46 -15.42
#